data_AF-F9ZYD1-F1
#
_entry.id   AF-F9ZYD1-F1
#
_cell.length_a   1.000
_cell.length_b   1.000
_cell.length_c   1.000
_cell.angle_alpha   90.00
_cell.angle_beta   90.00
_cell.angle_gamma   90.00
#
_symmetry.space_group_name_H-M   'P 1'
#
loop_
_entity.id
_entity.type
_entity.pdbx_description
1 polymer ?
#
loop_
_entity_poly.entity_id
_entity_poly.type
_entity_poly.pdbx_seq_one_letter_code
_entity_poly.pdbx_strand_id
1 'polypeptide(L)'
;MSIRPALLIHVALLSSGLLSACATSRQIVVDYPKADTLPLTPIKGQSSVSSDDYYVQIVSEFAFKGDNALKTGCSDLGASYESGDLSAAVLFNVNNDALKLKRETSGFLYQATTGKCNFKLETKKVNLTPWLRLDAAKDTQVEYSFLTSNSQEANLSQLVGDINAASSLMALTGVGTGIAVMGQLAGSWVDASAAQPAVNKPSSSAKYSSETHNLPASVVLGSDGGHLNQSRLEVYEVVDGGMKAWASETKQLGELRVYPELQPSLLLKAAVEGVPDAHDLSLDELLRLPIQTPAGEIPLRQLIDQVDQAEKPNLQPDWQQYGEVENQCRRLKLVLKGLGFNRFDRNAVLYYFLSKSTDWKNFNISPQKAMTDAIRPRVLEQYRSKDFSGCLASEDYAAMQSMRLPVNSLQDWDSLTSSRQKKEGVISSVQSVGRQLVTALSHPENEEISRQLYPLVSTEKDGNGTVLLQNHLGNFGLESLLQLPIIPDEGVVISAAQFATVIAGLKVDSFSCVRPALEQGKPLANIGIVLFVDKPGSPREKGGALEFEVAQGKIIRLAFQHPSYRDFEHTIADYPDLGGCRIEADFLNKLH
;
A
#
# COMPACT_ATOMS: atom_id res chain seq x y z
N MET A 1 -92.90 48.89 16.32
CA MET A 1 -92.60 49.62 15.08
C MET A 1 -91.41 50.53 15.35
N SER A 2 -90.33 50.59 14.59
CA SER A 2 -89.72 49.77 13.54
C SER A 2 -88.24 50.17 13.56
N ILE A 3 -87.34 49.22 13.40
CA ILE A 3 -85.92 49.27 13.79
C ILE A 3 -85.04 49.29 12.51
N ARG A 4 -83.94 50.07 12.57
CA ARG A 4 -82.66 49.99 11.79
C ARG A 4 -82.48 50.97 10.62
N PRO A 5 -81.40 51.77 10.72
CA PRO A 5 -80.32 51.70 9.73
C PRO A 5 -78.98 51.45 10.44
N ALA A 6 -78.83 50.28 11.07
CA ALA A 6 -77.54 49.79 11.59
C ALA A 6 -76.93 48.70 10.68
N LEU A 7 -77.57 48.42 9.54
CA LEU A 7 -77.28 47.23 8.72
C LEU A 7 -76.22 47.45 7.62
N LEU A 8 -75.80 48.69 7.34
CA LEU A 8 -74.89 48.96 6.21
C LEU A 8 -73.41 49.10 6.59
N ILE A 9 -73.09 49.49 7.83
CA ILE A 9 -71.68 49.65 8.27
C ILE A 9 -71.10 48.32 8.76
N HIS A 10 -71.91 47.42 9.32
CA HIS A 10 -71.43 46.09 9.71
C HIS A 10 -71.21 45.14 8.52
N VAL A 11 -71.92 45.34 7.40
CA VAL A 11 -71.72 44.50 6.20
C VAL A 11 -70.42 44.86 5.46
N ALA A 12 -69.97 46.12 5.51
CA ALA A 12 -68.72 46.54 4.88
C ALA A 12 -67.45 46.17 5.68
N LEU A 13 -67.54 46.10 7.01
CA LEU A 13 -66.45 45.63 7.88
C LEU A 13 -66.38 44.09 8.00
N LEU A 14 -67.51 43.39 7.82
CA LEU A 14 -67.51 41.93 7.70
C LEU A 14 -67.09 41.44 6.30
N SER A 15 -67.34 42.21 5.23
CA SER A 15 -66.89 41.84 3.87
C SER A 15 -65.40 42.09 3.61
N SER A 16 -64.76 42.98 4.38
CA SER A 16 -63.30 43.18 4.34
C SER A 16 -62.54 42.28 5.33
N GLY A 17 -63.19 41.77 6.39
CA GLY A 17 -62.64 40.75 7.29
C GLY A 17 -62.82 39.30 6.82
N LEU A 18 -63.69 39.04 5.84
CA LEU A 18 -63.92 37.70 5.27
C LEU A 18 -63.16 37.43 3.96
N LEU A 19 -62.47 38.42 3.38
CA LEU A 19 -61.65 38.24 2.18
C LEU A 19 -60.16 38.03 2.48
N SER A 20 -59.72 38.12 3.73
CA SER A 20 -58.34 37.85 4.15
C SER A 20 -58.16 36.55 4.93
N ALA A 21 -59.19 35.69 4.98
CA ALA A 21 -59.16 34.42 5.69
C ALA A 21 -59.61 33.30 4.75
N CYS A 22 -58.68 32.78 3.93
CA CYS A 22 -58.65 31.42 3.34
C CYS A 22 -57.62 31.38 2.20
N ALA A 23 -56.34 31.45 2.53
CA ALA A 23 -55.29 31.01 1.63
C ALA A 23 -54.27 30.25 2.47
N THR A 24 -54.52 28.95 2.66
CA THR A 24 -53.57 28.08 3.36
C THR A 24 -52.46 27.70 2.38
N SER A 25 -51.30 28.33 2.46
CA SER A 25 -50.18 28.05 1.54
C SER A 25 -49.20 27.08 2.20
N ARG A 26 -48.79 26.03 1.46
CA ARG A 26 -47.78 25.07 1.90
C ARG A 26 -46.46 25.41 1.24
N GLN A 27 -45.47 25.80 2.03
CA GLN A 27 -44.13 26.14 1.55
C GLN A 27 -43.09 25.18 2.14
N ILE A 28 -42.02 24.93 1.40
CA ILE A 28 -40.85 24.25 1.94
C ILE A 28 -39.82 25.30 2.32
N VAL A 29 -39.17 25.09 3.46
CA VAL A 29 -38.03 25.87 3.92
C VAL A 29 -36.89 24.92 4.23
N VAL A 30 -35.67 25.33 3.88
CA VAL A 30 -34.42 24.63 4.21
C VAL A 30 -33.72 25.44 5.30
N ASP A 31 -33.42 24.80 6.43
CA ASP A 31 -32.68 25.43 7.51
C ASP A 31 -31.18 25.56 7.16
N TYR A 32 -30.47 26.43 7.87
CA TYR A 32 -29.04 26.61 7.72
C TYR A 32 -28.27 25.31 7.96
N PRO A 33 -27.16 25.08 7.23
CA PRO A 33 -26.40 23.85 7.32
C PRO A 33 -25.78 23.69 8.72
N LYS A 34 -26.07 22.57 9.37
CA LYS A 34 -25.40 22.13 10.60
C LYS A 34 -24.25 21.20 10.21
N ALA A 35 -23.04 21.51 10.66
CA ALA A 35 -21.84 20.75 10.34
C ALA A 35 -21.46 19.82 11.49
N ASP A 36 -21.32 18.53 11.19
CA ASP A 36 -20.75 17.53 12.10
C ASP A 36 -19.34 17.18 11.61
N THR A 37 -18.37 17.21 12.52
CA THR A 37 -16.96 16.91 12.20
C THR A 37 -16.59 15.51 12.67
N LEU A 38 -16.07 14.70 11.75
CA LEU A 38 -15.60 13.33 11.99
C LEU A 38 -14.07 13.28 11.85
N PRO A 39 -13.34 12.73 12.83
CA PRO A 39 -11.89 12.60 12.71
C PRO A 39 -11.52 11.58 11.63
N LEU A 40 -10.53 11.92 10.80
CA LEU A 40 -9.99 11.02 9.79
C LEU A 40 -8.99 10.07 10.47
N THR A 41 -9.29 8.77 10.46
CA THR A 41 -8.43 7.77 11.11
C THR A 41 -7.34 7.29 10.15
N PRO A 42 -6.09 7.12 10.61
CA PRO A 42 -5.04 6.48 9.82
C PRO A 42 -5.41 5.05 9.41
N ILE A 43 -4.90 4.63 8.25
CA ILE A 43 -4.97 3.22 7.84
C ILE A 43 -4.21 2.38 8.86
N LYS A 44 -4.73 1.19 9.19
CA LYS A 44 -4.12 0.31 10.18
C LYS A 44 -2.66 0.00 9.81
N GLY A 45 -1.76 0.17 10.77
CA GLY A 45 -0.31 0.06 10.56
C GLY A 45 0.40 1.40 10.30
N GLN A 46 -0.34 2.52 10.29
CA GLN A 46 0.22 3.85 10.11
C GLN A 46 -0.05 4.74 11.33
N SER A 47 0.89 5.62 11.63
CA SER A 47 0.82 6.54 12.77
C SER A 47 0.08 7.84 12.46
N SER A 48 -0.04 8.22 11.18
CA SER A 48 -0.65 9.47 10.73
C SER A 48 -1.36 9.29 9.39
N VAL A 49 -2.36 10.12 9.13
CA VAL A 49 -3.00 10.19 7.81
C VAL A 49 -2.13 11.03 6.88
N SER A 50 -1.79 10.47 5.72
CA SER A 50 -1.19 11.23 4.61
C SER A 50 -2.26 11.67 3.62
N SER A 51 -2.01 12.78 2.94
CA SER A 51 -2.90 13.35 1.93
C SER A 51 -2.99 12.52 0.63
N ASP A 52 -2.19 11.45 0.53
CA ASP A 52 -2.15 10.49 -0.61
C ASP A 52 -2.75 9.12 -0.23
N ASP A 53 -3.49 9.02 0.88
CA ASP A 53 -3.96 7.73 1.44
C ASP A 53 -5.36 7.32 0.98
N TYR A 54 -6.24 8.30 0.82
CA TYR A 54 -7.65 8.07 0.54
C TYR A 54 -8.09 8.77 -0.73
N TYR A 55 -9.10 8.18 -1.35
CA TYR A 55 -10.00 8.86 -2.25
C TYR A 55 -11.23 9.33 -1.49
N VAL A 56 -11.74 10.49 -1.89
CA VAL A 56 -12.92 11.13 -1.33
C VAL A 56 -13.94 11.35 -2.44
N GLN A 57 -15.17 10.95 -2.19
CA GLN A 57 -16.32 11.30 -3.02
C GLN A 57 -17.33 12.06 -2.16
N ILE A 58 -17.71 13.27 -2.57
CA ILE A 58 -18.75 14.04 -1.89
C ILE A 58 -20.11 13.59 -2.43
N VAL A 59 -21.00 13.22 -1.53
CA VAL A 59 -22.31 12.66 -1.84
C VAL A 59 -23.39 13.49 -1.17
N SER A 60 -24.49 13.71 -1.88
CA SER A 60 -25.73 14.27 -1.35
C SER A 60 -26.81 13.19 -1.29
N GLU A 61 -27.45 13.04 -0.13
CA GLU A 61 -28.55 12.10 0.09
C GLU A 61 -29.65 12.74 0.93
N PHE A 62 -30.91 12.51 0.58
CA PHE A 62 -32.04 12.97 1.38
C PHE A 62 -32.59 11.84 2.24
N ALA A 63 -32.56 12.01 3.55
CA ALA A 63 -33.12 11.09 4.53
C ALA A 63 -34.51 11.56 4.98
N PHE A 64 -35.54 10.79 4.67
CA PHE A 64 -36.91 11.07 5.13
C PHE A 64 -37.05 10.80 6.64
N LYS A 65 -37.71 11.71 7.36
CA LYS A 65 -37.99 11.54 8.80
C LYS A 65 -39.43 11.06 8.98
N GLY A 66 -39.61 9.74 8.97
CA GLY A 66 -40.85 9.05 9.36
C GLY A 66 -41.71 8.54 8.19
N ASP A 67 -42.12 7.27 8.26
CA ASP A 67 -42.97 6.56 7.28
C ASP A 67 -44.36 7.18 7.05
N ASN A 68 -44.75 8.16 7.88
CA ASN A 68 -46.09 8.74 7.92
C ASN A 68 -46.15 10.27 7.75
N ALA A 69 -45.03 10.97 7.54
CA ALA A 69 -45.05 12.43 7.36
C ALA A 69 -45.82 12.85 6.08
N LEU A 70 -45.79 12.01 5.04
CA LEU A 70 -46.50 12.22 3.77
C LEU A 70 -47.84 11.46 3.69
N LYS A 71 -48.13 10.55 4.63
CA LYS A 71 -49.34 9.70 4.67
C LYS A 71 -50.39 10.14 5.70
N THR A 72 -50.06 11.07 6.60
CA THR A 72 -51.06 11.66 7.50
C THR A 72 -51.99 12.53 6.65
N GLY A 73 -53.14 11.97 6.30
CA GLY A 73 -54.13 12.60 5.43
C GLY A 73 -54.52 13.99 5.93
N CYS A 74 -54.83 14.87 4.98
CA CYS A 74 -55.34 16.21 5.24
C CYS A 74 -56.66 16.12 6.03
N SER A 75 -56.59 16.13 7.36
CA SER A 75 -57.77 16.11 8.24
C SER A 75 -58.28 17.50 8.61
N ASP A 76 -57.67 18.57 8.12
CA ASP A 76 -58.09 19.93 8.46
C ASP A 76 -59.21 20.42 7.52
N LEU A 77 -60.39 20.57 8.13
CA LEU A 77 -61.58 21.23 7.60
C LEU A 77 -61.28 22.72 7.34
N GLY A 78 -60.77 23.02 6.14
CA GLY A 78 -60.62 24.36 5.58
C GLY A 78 -61.20 24.46 4.16
N ALA A 79 -61.90 25.55 3.88
CA ALA A 79 -62.45 25.85 2.56
C ALA A 79 -61.30 26.15 1.58
N SER A 80 -61.37 25.55 0.39
CA SER A 80 -60.60 25.84 -0.83
C SER A 80 -59.16 26.39 -0.67
N TYR A 81 -58.18 25.52 -0.91
CA TYR A 81 -56.82 25.94 -1.27
C TYR A 81 -56.88 26.61 -2.65
N GLU A 82 -56.41 27.86 -2.78
CA GLU A 82 -56.08 28.38 -4.11
C GLU A 82 -54.85 27.64 -4.63
N SER A 83 -54.92 27.17 -5.88
CA SER A 83 -53.84 26.51 -6.60
C SER A 83 -52.72 27.51 -6.94
N GLY A 84 -51.93 27.90 -5.94
CA GLY A 84 -50.61 28.44 -6.18
C GLY A 84 -49.68 27.26 -6.48
N ASP A 85 -49.25 27.10 -7.73
CA ASP A 85 -48.28 26.09 -8.13
C ASP A 85 -46.90 26.43 -7.53
N LEU A 86 -46.76 26.14 -6.24
CA LEU A 86 -45.55 26.34 -5.47
C LEU A 86 -44.56 25.23 -5.82
N SER A 87 -43.39 25.61 -6.30
CA SER A 87 -42.28 24.70 -6.56
C SER A 87 -41.02 25.17 -5.86
N ALA A 88 -40.25 24.22 -5.34
CA ALA A 88 -39.00 24.49 -4.65
C ALA A 88 -37.94 23.47 -5.06
N ALA A 89 -36.69 23.89 -5.21
CA ALA A 89 -35.58 23.01 -5.57
C ALA A 89 -34.31 23.42 -4.84
N VAL A 90 -33.48 22.43 -4.50
CA VAL A 90 -32.09 22.68 -4.08
C VAL A 90 -31.18 22.29 -5.22
N LEU A 91 -30.35 23.23 -5.65
CA LEU A 91 -29.28 23.01 -6.62
C LEU A 91 -27.93 23.12 -5.91
N PHE A 92 -27.01 22.24 -6.25
CA PHE A 92 -25.62 22.30 -5.83
C PHE A 92 -24.75 22.78 -6.97
N ASN A 93 -23.88 23.75 -6.69
CA ASN A 93 -22.80 24.18 -7.55
C ASN A 93 -21.47 23.74 -6.90
N VAL A 94 -20.76 22.85 -7.59
CA VAL A 94 -19.51 22.25 -7.11
C VAL A 94 -18.38 22.80 -7.96
N ASN A 95 -17.37 23.37 -7.29
CA ASN A 95 -16.19 23.91 -7.95
C ASN A 95 -14.90 23.34 -7.33
N ASN A 96 -13.90 23.03 -8.15
CA ASN A 96 -12.53 22.74 -7.73
C ASN A 96 -11.57 23.27 -8.81
N ASP A 97 -10.94 24.40 -8.53
CA ASP A 97 -10.11 25.12 -9.50
C ASP A 97 -8.85 24.34 -9.90
N ALA A 98 -8.25 23.61 -8.95
CA ALA A 98 -7.05 22.81 -9.20
C ALA A 98 -7.29 21.71 -10.24
N LEU A 99 -8.50 21.14 -10.23
CA LEU A 99 -8.93 20.13 -11.19
C LEU A 99 -9.77 20.71 -12.33
N LYS A 100 -9.97 22.04 -12.39
CA LYS A 100 -10.90 22.70 -13.32
C LYS A 100 -12.32 22.08 -13.31
N LEU A 101 -12.72 21.48 -12.20
CA LEU A 101 -14.02 20.82 -12.06
C LEU A 101 -15.08 21.87 -11.75
N LYS A 102 -16.06 22.05 -12.63
CA LYS A 102 -17.25 22.86 -12.38
C LYS A 102 -18.51 22.08 -12.71
N ARG A 103 -19.45 21.99 -11.77
CA ARG A 103 -20.66 21.18 -11.96
C ARG A 103 -21.86 21.75 -11.23
N GLU A 104 -23.01 21.70 -11.89
CA GLU A 104 -24.30 21.95 -11.28
C GLU A 104 -25.12 20.65 -11.22
N THR A 105 -25.79 20.39 -10.08
CA THR A 105 -26.66 19.20 -9.92
C THR A 105 -27.80 19.46 -8.96
N SER A 106 -28.93 18.78 -9.14
CA SER A 106 -30.09 18.91 -8.24
C SER A 106 -29.97 18.00 -7.02
N GLY A 107 -30.24 18.54 -5.83
CA GLY A 107 -30.36 17.78 -4.58
C GLY A 107 -31.77 17.22 -4.37
N PHE A 108 -32.79 18.06 -4.53
CA PHE A 108 -34.20 17.63 -4.56
C PHE A 108 -35.08 18.63 -5.34
N LEU A 109 -36.23 18.14 -5.80
CA LEU A 109 -37.28 18.95 -6.41
C LEU A 109 -38.61 18.68 -5.72
N TYR A 110 -39.27 19.74 -5.27
CA TYR A 110 -40.62 19.74 -4.73
C TYR A 110 -41.56 20.48 -5.67
N GLN A 111 -42.71 19.87 -5.95
CA GLN A 111 -43.77 20.46 -6.75
C GLN A 111 -45.13 20.20 -6.10
N ALA A 112 -45.83 21.27 -5.73
CA ALA A 112 -47.25 21.20 -5.40
C ALA A 112 -48.06 21.02 -6.70
N THR A 113 -49.06 20.15 -6.70
CA THR A 113 -49.96 19.93 -7.85
C THR A 113 -51.41 20.23 -7.48
N THR A 114 -52.27 20.44 -8.47
CA THR A 114 -53.68 20.79 -8.26
C THR A 114 -54.43 19.70 -7.51
N GLY A 115 -54.82 19.98 -6.26
CA GLY A 115 -55.60 19.10 -5.40
C GLY A 115 -55.20 19.22 -3.92
N LYS A 116 -56.12 18.95 -2.98
CA LYS A 116 -55.95 19.24 -1.55
C LYS A 116 -54.75 18.55 -0.86
N CYS A 117 -54.07 17.60 -1.49
CA CYS A 117 -52.94 16.86 -0.90
C CYS A 117 -51.96 16.27 -1.94
N ASN A 118 -51.91 16.77 -3.18
CA ASN A 118 -51.02 16.18 -4.19
C ASN A 118 -49.74 16.99 -4.32
N PHE A 119 -48.62 16.46 -3.83
CA PHE A 119 -47.28 17.01 -4.06
C PHE A 119 -46.34 15.91 -4.52
N LYS A 120 -45.31 16.29 -5.28
CA LYS A 120 -44.24 15.41 -5.74
C LYS A 120 -42.93 15.91 -5.16
N LEU A 121 -42.27 15.07 -4.37
CA LEU A 121 -40.92 15.31 -3.87
C LEU A 121 -39.98 14.30 -4.50
N GLU A 122 -39.19 14.75 -5.47
CA GLU A 122 -38.14 13.96 -6.09
C GLU A 122 -36.84 14.16 -5.32
N THR A 123 -36.37 13.09 -4.69
CA THR A 123 -35.10 13.03 -3.98
C THR A 123 -34.26 11.93 -4.57
N LYS A 124 -32.97 12.18 -4.81
CA LYS A 124 -32.04 11.18 -5.33
C LYS A 124 -30.75 11.26 -4.54
N LYS A 125 -30.11 10.11 -4.31
CA LYS A 125 -28.70 10.07 -3.94
C LYS A 125 -27.90 10.53 -5.15
N VAL A 126 -27.09 11.57 -4.98
CA VAL A 126 -26.33 12.19 -6.06
C VAL A 126 -24.88 12.31 -5.64
N ASN A 127 -23.99 11.76 -6.45
CA ASN A 127 -22.55 11.97 -6.32
C ASN A 127 -22.24 13.40 -6.79
N LEU A 128 -21.84 14.29 -5.88
CA LEU A 128 -21.49 15.69 -6.19
C LEU A 128 -20.14 15.75 -6.89
N THR A 129 -19.17 14.97 -6.41
CA THR A 129 -17.85 14.82 -7.04
C THR A 129 -17.62 13.40 -7.57
N PRO A 130 -16.66 13.23 -8.49
CA PRO A 130 -16.00 11.95 -8.72
C PRO A 130 -15.15 11.55 -7.50
N TRP A 131 -14.48 10.39 -7.55
CA TRP A 131 -13.45 10.07 -6.57
C TRP A 131 -12.25 10.98 -6.81
N LEU A 132 -11.89 11.74 -5.79
CA LEU A 132 -10.76 12.66 -5.80
C LEU A 132 -9.73 12.19 -4.79
N ARG A 133 -8.44 12.31 -5.11
CA ARG A 133 -7.40 12.11 -4.10
C ARG A 133 -7.60 13.11 -2.96
N LEU A 134 -7.37 12.68 -1.71
CA LEU A 134 -7.64 13.46 -0.50
C LEU A 134 -7.02 14.88 -0.53
N ASP A 135 -5.80 15.03 -1.03
CA ASP A 135 -5.13 16.33 -1.20
C ASP A 135 -5.81 17.25 -2.22
N ALA A 136 -6.45 16.73 -3.24
CA ALA A 136 -7.19 17.49 -4.26
C ALA A 136 -8.62 17.76 -3.80
N ALA A 137 -9.21 16.84 -3.03
CA ALA A 137 -10.56 16.98 -2.51
C ALA A 137 -10.72 18.16 -1.54
N LYS A 138 -9.65 18.49 -0.79
CA LYS A 138 -9.64 19.61 0.18
C LYS A 138 -9.98 20.97 -0.44
N ASP A 139 -9.70 21.15 -1.73
CA ASP A 139 -9.91 22.40 -2.46
C ASP A 139 -11.30 22.47 -3.12
N THR A 140 -12.18 21.50 -2.81
CA THR A 140 -13.53 21.45 -3.37
C THR A 140 -14.48 22.36 -2.59
N GLN A 141 -15.12 23.27 -3.31
CA GLN A 141 -16.16 24.15 -2.80
C GLN A 141 -17.53 23.64 -3.24
N VAL A 142 -18.48 23.58 -2.30
CA VAL A 142 -19.86 23.19 -2.57
C VAL A 142 -20.77 24.33 -2.13
N GLU A 143 -21.42 24.94 -3.08
CA GLU A 143 -22.46 25.94 -2.84
C GLU A 143 -23.82 25.28 -3.06
N TYR A 144 -24.81 25.62 -2.24
CA TYR A 144 -26.19 25.24 -2.49
C TYR A 144 -27.04 26.48 -2.74
N SER A 145 -27.92 26.40 -3.73
CA SER A 145 -28.92 27.41 -4.06
C SER A 145 -30.31 26.84 -3.84
N PHE A 146 -31.08 27.45 -2.95
CA PHE A 146 -32.48 27.13 -2.73
C PHE A 146 -33.34 28.03 -3.60
N LEU A 147 -34.03 27.42 -4.56
CA LEU A 147 -34.91 28.09 -5.51
C LEU A 147 -36.36 27.88 -5.08
N THR A 148 -37.14 28.96 -5.04
CA THR A 148 -38.60 28.91 -4.84
C THR A 148 -39.33 29.67 -5.93
N SER A 149 -40.46 29.13 -6.38
CA SER A 149 -41.32 29.75 -7.39
C SER A 149 -42.78 29.67 -6.93
N ASN A 150 -43.48 30.79 -7.11
CA ASN A 150 -44.91 30.94 -6.81
C ASN A 150 -45.74 31.11 -8.09
N SER A 151 -45.19 30.79 -9.27
CA SER A 151 -45.84 31.01 -10.57
C SER A 151 -45.87 29.76 -11.44
N GLN A 152 -46.98 29.54 -12.16
CA GLN A 152 -47.13 28.44 -13.13
C GLN A 152 -46.14 28.54 -14.31
N GLU A 153 -45.62 29.75 -14.58
CA GLU A 153 -44.72 30.04 -15.70
C GLU A 153 -43.26 29.61 -15.43
N ALA A 154 -42.86 29.55 -14.17
CA ALA A 154 -41.50 29.15 -13.79
C ALA A 154 -41.44 27.63 -13.61
N ASN A 155 -41.12 26.93 -14.70
CA ASN A 155 -41.04 25.49 -14.74
C ASN A 155 -39.72 24.97 -14.10
N LEU A 156 -39.63 25.00 -12.77
CA LEU A 156 -38.50 24.46 -12.02
C LEU A 156 -38.27 22.97 -12.32
N SER A 157 -39.31 22.23 -12.74
CA SER A 157 -39.17 20.83 -13.13
C SER A 157 -38.39 20.65 -14.44
N GLN A 158 -38.54 21.58 -15.40
CA GLN A 158 -37.75 21.61 -16.62
C GLN A 158 -36.32 22.04 -16.35
N LEU A 159 -36.09 23.05 -15.49
CA LEU A 159 -34.75 23.45 -15.09
C LEU A 159 -33.99 22.30 -14.40
N VAL A 160 -34.62 21.64 -13.43
CA VAL A 160 -34.04 20.47 -12.74
C VAL A 160 -33.90 19.30 -13.71
N GLY A 161 -34.83 19.12 -14.64
CA GLY A 161 -34.75 18.11 -15.70
C GLY A 161 -33.55 18.32 -16.63
N ASP A 162 -33.32 19.55 -17.08
CA ASP A 162 -32.20 19.93 -17.95
C ASP A 162 -30.86 19.79 -17.22
N ILE A 163 -30.79 20.25 -15.96
CA ILE A 163 -29.61 20.08 -15.09
C ILE A 163 -29.34 18.59 -14.84
N ASN A 164 -30.39 17.79 -14.58
CA ASN A 164 -30.24 16.36 -14.37
C ASN A 164 -29.86 15.62 -15.66
N ALA A 165 -30.37 16.03 -16.82
CA ALA A 165 -29.94 15.47 -18.11
C ALA A 165 -28.45 15.77 -18.34
N ALA A 166 -28.01 17.01 -18.08
CA ALA A 166 -26.62 17.41 -18.16
C ALA A 166 -25.73 16.72 -17.10
N SER A 167 -26.27 16.38 -15.93
CA SER A 167 -25.54 15.75 -14.81
C SER A 167 -25.60 14.22 -14.79
N SER A 168 -26.51 13.60 -15.55
CA SER A 168 -26.76 12.15 -15.60
C SER A 168 -25.60 11.30 -16.11
N LEU A 169 -24.59 11.93 -16.73
CA LEU A 169 -23.32 11.30 -17.14
C LEU A 169 -22.54 10.68 -15.96
N MET A 170 -22.87 11.01 -14.71
CA MET A 170 -22.29 10.41 -13.49
C MET A 170 -23.26 9.47 -12.73
N ALA A 171 -24.50 9.27 -13.18
CA ALA A 171 -25.51 8.47 -12.49
C ALA A 171 -25.51 6.97 -12.87
N LEU A 172 -24.68 6.56 -13.84
CA LEU A 172 -24.53 5.17 -14.28
C LEU A 172 -23.45 4.38 -13.51
N THR A 173 -22.94 4.92 -12.40
CA THR A 173 -21.84 4.33 -11.63
C THR A 173 -22.33 3.23 -10.71
N GLY A 174 -22.45 2.01 -11.25
CA GLY A 174 -22.64 0.79 -10.47
C GLY A 174 -21.48 0.51 -9.52
N VAL A 175 -21.82 -0.12 -8.39
CA VAL A 175 -20.93 -0.53 -7.30
C VAL A 175 -19.67 -1.22 -7.82
N GLY A 176 -18.48 -0.70 -7.49
CA GLY A 176 -17.22 -1.44 -7.60
C GLY A 176 -16.18 -0.98 -8.63
N THR A 177 -16.38 0.11 -9.38
CA THR A 177 -15.35 0.67 -10.30
C THR A 177 -15.26 2.19 -10.14
N GLY A 178 -14.26 2.65 -9.40
CA GLY A 178 -14.12 4.05 -9.00
C GLY A 178 -13.61 4.95 -10.13
N ILE A 179 -14.36 6.02 -10.41
CA ILE A 179 -13.93 7.16 -11.23
C ILE A 179 -12.90 7.99 -10.46
N ALA A 180 -11.60 7.85 -10.74
CA ALA A 180 -10.68 8.97 -10.48
C ALA A 180 -10.93 10.01 -11.57
N VAL A 181 -11.29 11.26 -11.23
CA VAL A 181 -11.15 12.37 -12.18
C VAL A 181 -9.73 12.88 -12.09
N MET A 182 -9.06 12.71 -13.22
CA MET A 182 -7.63 12.55 -13.31
C MET A 182 -7.04 13.90 -13.74
N GLY A 183 -6.36 14.60 -12.83
CA GLY A 183 -6.04 16.03 -12.89
C GLY A 183 -5.57 16.60 -14.23
N GLN A 184 -4.69 15.90 -14.98
CA GLN A 184 -4.26 16.35 -16.31
C GLN A 184 -5.32 16.16 -17.41
N LEU A 185 -6.17 15.12 -17.31
CA LEU A 185 -7.28 14.86 -18.23
C LEU A 185 -8.54 15.66 -17.88
N ALA A 186 -8.55 16.34 -16.73
CA ALA A 186 -9.64 17.21 -16.32
C ALA A 186 -9.81 18.41 -17.28
N GLY A 187 -8.73 18.87 -17.95
CA GLY A 187 -8.80 19.86 -19.02
C GLY A 187 -9.66 19.40 -20.21
N SER A 188 -9.42 18.18 -20.71
CA SER A 188 -10.26 17.55 -21.73
C SER A 188 -11.65 17.15 -21.21
N TRP A 189 -11.81 16.96 -19.90
CA TRP A 189 -13.08 16.71 -19.23
C TRP A 189 -13.99 17.94 -19.33
N VAL A 190 -13.44 19.13 -19.08
CA VAL A 190 -14.14 20.42 -19.27
C VAL A 190 -14.42 20.68 -20.74
N ASP A 191 -13.50 20.38 -21.66
CA ASP A 191 -13.75 20.62 -23.09
C ASP A 191 -14.78 19.65 -23.69
N ALA A 192 -14.78 18.38 -23.27
CA ALA A 192 -15.78 17.39 -23.68
C ALA A 192 -17.15 17.64 -23.02
N SER A 193 -17.18 18.17 -21.80
CA SER A 193 -18.41 18.64 -21.15
C SER A 193 -18.79 20.09 -21.47
N ALA A 194 -17.93 20.86 -22.17
CA ALA A 194 -18.28 22.13 -22.80
C ALA A 194 -19.07 21.92 -24.10
N ALA A 195 -19.14 20.68 -24.60
CA ALA A 195 -20.21 20.23 -25.48
C ALA A 195 -21.52 19.94 -24.73
N GLN A 196 -21.68 20.42 -23.49
CA GLN A 196 -22.99 20.63 -22.91
C GLN A 196 -23.79 21.49 -23.89
N PRO A 197 -25.00 21.07 -24.32
CA PRO A 197 -25.93 22.04 -24.84
C PRO A 197 -26.04 23.10 -23.75
N ALA A 198 -25.78 24.36 -24.11
CA ALA A 198 -26.01 25.48 -23.20
C ALA A 198 -27.34 25.19 -22.51
N VAL A 199 -27.33 25.05 -21.17
CA VAL A 199 -28.57 25.07 -20.41
C VAL A 199 -29.27 26.30 -20.95
N ASN A 200 -30.40 26.11 -21.63
CA ASN A 200 -31.22 27.21 -22.06
C ASN A 200 -31.57 27.90 -20.75
N LYS A 201 -30.78 28.91 -20.38
CA LYS A 201 -31.11 29.77 -19.25
C LYS A 201 -32.55 30.14 -19.51
N PRO A 202 -33.48 29.79 -18.60
CA PRO A 202 -34.87 30.11 -18.82
C PRO A 202 -34.94 31.59 -19.16
N SER A 203 -35.79 31.93 -20.11
CA SER A 203 -36.01 33.32 -20.51
C SER A 203 -36.11 34.18 -19.27
N SER A 204 -35.59 35.42 -19.34
CA SER A 204 -35.54 36.41 -18.26
C SER A 204 -36.92 36.85 -17.72
N SER A 205 -37.94 36.02 -17.88
CA SER A 205 -39.34 36.19 -17.51
C SER A 205 -39.81 35.22 -16.40
N ALA A 206 -39.02 34.22 -15.98
CA ALA A 206 -39.39 33.36 -14.84
C ALA A 206 -39.05 34.03 -13.49
N LYS A 207 -40.06 34.40 -12.70
CA LYS A 207 -39.88 34.99 -11.36
C LYS A 207 -39.67 33.88 -10.32
N TYR A 208 -38.42 33.50 -10.07
CA TYR A 208 -38.04 32.64 -8.94
C TYR A 208 -37.21 33.43 -7.92
N SER A 209 -37.38 33.14 -6.64
CA SER A 209 -36.48 33.59 -5.57
C SER A 209 -35.34 32.58 -5.43
N SER A 210 -34.13 33.05 -5.13
CA SER A 210 -32.95 32.21 -4.95
C SER A 210 -32.16 32.66 -3.73
N GLU A 211 -31.86 31.74 -2.83
CA GLU A 211 -30.95 31.93 -1.70
C GLU A 211 -29.73 31.02 -1.89
N THR A 212 -28.54 31.59 -1.97
CA THR A 212 -27.30 30.85 -2.22
C THR A 212 -26.39 30.92 -1.00
N HIS A 213 -25.88 29.77 -0.57
CA HIS A 213 -25.02 29.62 0.59
C HIS A 213 -23.89 28.63 0.34
N ASN A 214 -22.77 28.85 1.02
CA ASN A 214 -21.60 27.98 0.92
C ASN A 214 -21.63 26.94 2.05
N LEU A 215 -21.42 25.68 1.68
CA LEU A 215 -21.20 24.63 2.68
C LEU A 215 -19.77 24.73 3.21
N PRO A 216 -19.55 24.38 4.50
CA PRO A 216 -18.21 24.18 5.03
C PRO A 216 -17.42 23.17 4.19
N ALA A 217 -16.11 23.37 4.10
CA ALA A 217 -15.22 22.46 3.37
C ALA A 217 -15.38 21.03 3.89
N SER A 218 -15.68 20.08 2.99
CA SER A 218 -15.97 18.69 3.36
C SER A 218 -14.73 17.95 3.89
N VAL A 219 -13.54 18.39 3.50
CA VAL A 219 -12.25 17.82 3.91
C VAL A 219 -11.37 18.93 4.46
N VAL A 220 -10.86 18.76 5.68
CA VAL A 220 -9.90 19.67 6.30
C VAL A 220 -8.68 18.85 6.71
N LEU A 221 -7.51 19.23 6.18
CA LEU A 221 -6.23 18.60 6.49
C LEU A 221 -5.35 19.55 7.31
N GLY A 222 -4.74 19.05 8.37
CA GLY A 222 -3.79 19.76 9.24
C GLY A 222 -2.48 18.99 9.41
N SER A 223 -1.59 19.48 10.29
CA SER A 223 -0.30 18.85 10.57
C SER A 223 -0.41 17.51 11.31
N ASP A 224 -1.43 17.36 12.15
CA ASP A 224 -1.58 16.23 13.08
C ASP A 224 -2.67 15.24 12.61
N GLY A 225 -3.18 15.40 11.39
CA GLY A 225 -4.23 14.58 10.80
C GLY A 225 -5.25 15.38 9.98
N GLY A 226 -6.44 14.82 9.78
CA GLY A 226 -7.53 15.48 9.06
C GLY A 226 -8.88 15.24 9.71
N HIS A 227 -9.87 16.01 9.28
CA HIS A 227 -11.27 15.84 9.65
C HIS A 227 -12.16 15.94 8.41
N LEU A 228 -13.28 15.23 8.48
CA LEU A 228 -14.32 15.23 7.47
C LEU A 228 -15.54 15.98 8.03
N ASN A 229 -16.03 16.97 7.29
CA ASN A 229 -17.24 17.69 7.67
C ASN A 229 -18.43 17.14 6.90
N GLN A 230 -19.45 16.70 7.63
CA GLN A 230 -20.76 16.38 7.11
C GLN A 230 -21.68 17.58 7.32
N SER A 231 -22.32 18.07 6.26
CA SER A 231 -23.36 19.10 6.35
C SER A 231 -24.75 18.48 6.36
N ARG A 232 -25.60 18.96 7.25
CA ARG A 232 -26.99 18.52 7.42
C ARG A 232 -27.90 19.73 7.29
N LEU A 233 -28.82 19.67 6.34
CA LEU A 233 -29.83 20.71 6.11
C LEU A 233 -31.20 20.12 6.45
N GLU A 234 -31.83 20.63 7.51
CA GLU A 234 -33.17 20.18 7.89
C GLU A 234 -34.20 20.81 6.96
N VAL A 235 -35.10 19.99 6.41
CA VAL A 235 -36.12 20.43 5.46
C VAL A 235 -37.48 20.37 6.13
N TYR A 236 -38.14 21.53 6.19
CA TYR A 236 -39.43 21.71 6.85
C TYR A 236 -40.52 22.06 5.84
N GLU A 237 -41.70 21.52 6.06
CA GLU A 237 -42.96 22.01 5.50
C GLU A 237 -43.53 23.05 6.47
N VAL A 238 -43.82 24.23 5.97
CA VAL A 238 -44.49 25.31 6.70
C VAL A 238 -45.88 25.48 6.10
N VAL A 239 -46.91 25.32 6.94
CA VAL A 239 -48.30 25.60 6.56
C VAL A 239 -48.67 26.97 7.12
N ASP A 240 -48.77 27.97 6.25
CA ASP A 240 -49.28 29.27 6.62
C ASP A 240 -50.80 29.29 6.45
N GLY A 241 -51.52 29.51 7.55
CA GLY A 241 -52.97 29.64 7.58
C GLY A 241 -53.66 28.47 8.28
N GLY A 242 -53.83 28.59 9.59
CA GLY A 242 -54.78 27.80 10.38
C GLY A 242 -55.55 28.74 11.31
N MET A 243 -56.69 28.30 11.86
CA MET A 243 -57.53 29.11 12.77
C MET A 243 -56.82 29.58 14.07
N LYS A 244 -55.54 29.26 14.26
CA LYS A 244 -54.67 29.84 15.29
C LYS A 244 -53.84 30.94 14.64
N ALA A 245 -54.26 32.19 14.80
CA ALA A 245 -53.60 33.38 14.21
C ALA A 245 -52.14 33.64 14.70
N TRP A 246 -51.50 32.70 15.41
CA TRP A 246 -50.24 32.90 16.11
C TRP A 246 -49.28 31.69 16.03
N ALA A 247 -49.56 30.64 15.25
CA ALA A 247 -48.66 29.49 15.13
C ALA A 247 -48.59 28.96 13.69
N SER A 248 -47.46 29.19 13.00
CA SER A 248 -47.06 28.41 11.83
C SER A 248 -46.75 26.99 12.30
N GLU A 249 -47.50 25.99 11.85
CA GLU A 249 -47.17 24.59 12.14
C GLU A 249 -46.04 24.16 11.20
N THR A 250 -44.82 24.07 11.75
CA THR A 250 -43.63 23.58 11.03
C THR A 250 -43.51 22.07 11.19
N LYS A 251 -43.59 21.32 10.10
CA LYS A 251 -43.43 19.86 10.09
C LYS A 251 -42.11 19.49 9.42
N GLN A 252 -41.22 18.81 10.12
CA GLN A 252 -39.97 18.34 9.53
C GLN A 252 -40.26 17.19 8.55
N LEU A 253 -39.89 17.37 7.28
CA LEU A 253 -40.05 16.35 6.23
C LEU A 253 -38.89 15.36 6.22
N GLY A 254 -37.68 15.87 6.46
CA GLY A 254 -36.46 15.09 6.38
C GLY A 254 -35.22 15.94 6.56
N GLU A 255 -34.10 15.38 6.13
CA GLU A 255 -32.77 15.95 6.27
C GLU A 255 -31.98 15.68 4.99
N LEU A 256 -31.49 16.75 4.35
CA LEU A 256 -30.55 16.65 3.24
C LEU A 256 -29.14 16.59 3.82
N ARG A 257 -28.44 15.48 3.56
CA ARG A 257 -27.09 15.21 4.05
C ARG A 257 -26.10 15.36 2.90
N VAL A 258 -25.09 16.18 3.10
CA VAL A 258 -23.91 16.26 2.23
C VAL A 258 -22.71 15.77 3.02
N TYR A 259 -22.13 14.65 2.61
CA TYR A 259 -21.05 14.00 3.35
C TYR A 259 -19.97 13.41 2.43
N PRO A 260 -18.71 13.37 2.87
CA PRO A 260 -17.64 12.68 2.15
C PRO A 260 -17.65 11.17 2.42
N GLU A 261 -17.60 10.36 1.37
CA GLU A 261 -17.31 8.93 1.40
C GLU A 261 -15.81 8.70 1.15
N LEU A 262 -15.20 7.74 1.86
CA LEU A 262 -13.77 7.42 1.75
C LEU A 262 -13.56 6.05 1.12
N GLN A 263 -12.54 5.94 0.27
CA GLN A 263 -12.06 4.66 -0.25
C GLN A 263 -10.53 4.63 -0.32
N PRO A 264 -9.85 3.58 0.17
CA PRO A 264 -8.38 3.52 0.20
C PRO A 264 -7.75 3.14 -1.15
N SER A 265 -8.51 2.58 -2.09
CA SER A 265 -8.02 2.18 -3.41
C SER A 265 -9.18 2.06 -4.40
N LEU A 266 -8.97 2.47 -5.66
CA LEU A 266 -9.96 2.28 -6.73
C LEU A 266 -9.62 1.08 -7.63
N LEU A 267 -8.37 0.62 -7.63
CA LEU A 267 -7.91 -0.50 -8.47
C LEU A 267 -7.86 -1.84 -7.73
N LEU A 268 -7.68 -1.80 -6.41
CA LEU A 268 -7.40 -2.96 -5.59
C LEU A 268 -8.58 -3.28 -4.69
N LYS A 269 -8.70 -4.55 -4.33
CA LYS A 269 -9.71 -4.99 -3.37
C LYS A 269 -9.25 -4.59 -1.96
N ALA A 270 -10.19 -4.12 -1.14
CA ALA A 270 -9.93 -3.89 0.27
C ALA A 270 -9.72 -5.23 0.99
N ALA A 271 -8.64 -5.36 1.76
CA ALA A 271 -8.45 -6.49 2.67
C ALA A 271 -9.35 -6.36 3.92
N VAL A 272 -9.33 -7.39 4.77
CA VAL A 272 -10.10 -7.50 6.04
C VAL A 272 -9.85 -6.32 7.01
N GLU A 273 -8.83 -5.49 6.77
CA GLU A 273 -8.41 -4.40 7.67
C GLU A 273 -8.39 -3.01 7.00
N GLY A 274 -9.00 -2.87 5.83
CA GLY A 274 -9.08 -1.58 5.10
C GLY A 274 -7.80 -1.16 4.39
N VAL A 275 -6.72 -1.96 4.49
CA VAL A 275 -5.52 -1.79 3.64
C VAL A 275 -5.79 -2.44 2.27
N PRO A 276 -5.46 -1.77 1.15
CA PRO A 276 -5.56 -2.38 -0.17
C PRO A 276 -4.65 -3.61 -0.31
N ASP A 277 -5.16 -4.70 -0.88
CA ASP A 277 -4.36 -5.89 -1.17
C ASP A 277 -3.97 -5.92 -2.64
N ALA A 278 -2.67 -5.96 -2.91
CA ALA A 278 -2.14 -6.02 -4.26
C ALA A 278 -1.49 -7.39 -4.58
N HIS A 279 -1.59 -8.38 -3.68
CA HIS A 279 -1.04 -9.71 -3.92
C HIS A 279 -1.81 -10.44 -5.04
N ASP A 280 -1.09 -11.30 -5.76
CA ASP A 280 -1.62 -12.14 -6.85
C ASP A 280 -2.28 -11.38 -8.01
N LEU A 281 -1.77 -10.18 -8.32
CA LEU A 281 -2.16 -9.43 -9.50
C LEU A 281 -1.07 -9.49 -10.57
N SER A 282 -1.39 -8.96 -11.75
CA SER A 282 -0.44 -8.75 -12.84
C SER A 282 -0.58 -7.34 -13.41
N LEU A 283 0.49 -6.88 -14.07
CA LEU A 283 0.47 -5.58 -14.76
C LEU A 283 -0.65 -5.53 -15.82
N ASP A 284 -0.83 -6.63 -16.57
CA ASP A 284 -1.85 -6.69 -17.62
C ASP A 284 -3.27 -6.62 -17.07
N GLU A 285 -3.54 -7.22 -15.90
CA GLU A 285 -4.82 -7.09 -15.22
C GLU A 285 -5.06 -5.66 -14.78
N LEU A 286 -4.10 -5.04 -14.09
CA LEU A 286 -4.20 -3.65 -13.63
C LEU A 286 -4.42 -2.67 -14.81
N LEU A 287 -3.70 -2.86 -15.91
CA LEU A 287 -3.82 -2.04 -17.11
C LEU A 287 -5.14 -2.21 -17.87
N ARG A 288 -5.83 -3.35 -17.67
CA ARG A 288 -7.13 -3.66 -18.27
C ARG A 288 -8.31 -3.28 -17.40
N LEU A 289 -8.08 -2.94 -16.13
CA LEU A 289 -9.17 -2.55 -15.24
C LEU A 289 -9.97 -1.40 -15.88
N PRO A 290 -11.29 -1.56 -16.00
CA PRO A 290 -12.14 -0.54 -16.59
C PRO A 290 -12.20 0.64 -15.62
N ILE A 291 -11.83 1.81 -16.14
CA ILE A 291 -11.96 3.07 -15.41
C ILE A 291 -13.14 3.79 -16.03
N GLN A 292 -14.11 4.09 -15.19
CA GLN A 292 -15.30 4.80 -15.60
C GLN A 292 -14.92 6.25 -15.96
N THR A 293 -15.31 6.68 -17.17
CA THR A 293 -15.20 8.07 -17.64
C THR A 293 -16.57 8.55 -18.13
N PRO A 294 -16.79 9.85 -18.37
CA PRO A 294 -18.05 10.33 -18.93
C PRO A 294 -18.37 9.75 -20.31
N ALA A 295 -17.35 9.36 -21.07
CA ALA A 295 -17.50 8.72 -22.38
C ALA A 295 -17.76 7.19 -22.27
N GLY A 296 -17.82 6.65 -21.06
CA GLY A 296 -17.95 5.22 -20.77
C GLY A 296 -16.70 4.63 -20.11
N GLU A 297 -16.66 3.31 -20.02
CA GLU A 297 -15.52 2.57 -19.47
C GLU A 297 -14.33 2.63 -20.42
N ILE A 298 -13.17 3.06 -19.92
CA ILE A 298 -11.91 3.03 -20.66
C ILE A 298 -10.85 2.33 -19.81
N PRO A 299 -10.11 1.36 -20.37
CA PRO A 299 -9.00 0.70 -19.66
C PRO A 299 -7.91 1.69 -19.25
N LEU A 300 -7.27 1.46 -18.11
CA LEU A 300 -6.12 2.25 -17.62
C LEU A 300 -5.03 2.43 -18.68
N ARG A 301 -4.74 1.40 -19.48
CA ARG A 301 -3.78 1.52 -20.58
C ARG A 301 -4.14 2.63 -21.56
N GLN A 302 -5.42 2.73 -21.94
CA GLN A 302 -5.88 3.75 -22.88
C GLN A 302 -5.77 5.15 -22.28
N LEU A 303 -5.98 5.30 -20.97
CA LEU A 303 -5.78 6.58 -20.27
C LEU A 303 -4.31 7.02 -20.28
N ILE A 304 -3.40 6.09 -20.01
CA ILE A 304 -1.95 6.37 -20.08
C ILE A 304 -1.56 6.73 -21.52
N ASP A 305 -2.18 6.09 -22.51
CA ASP A 305 -1.92 6.33 -23.93
C ASP A 305 -2.40 7.69 -24.44
N GLN A 306 -3.36 8.34 -23.74
CA GLN A 306 -3.93 9.66 -24.07
C GLN A 306 -3.12 10.85 -23.53
N VAL A 307 -2.13 10.60 -22.67
CA VAL A 307 -1.24 11.66 -22.16
C VAL A 307 -0.34 12.20 -23.28
N ASP A 308 0.05 13.47 -23.17
CA ASP A 308 0.94 14.14 -24.12
C ASP A 308 2.17 13.28 -24.49
N GLN A 309 2.50 13.22 -25.79
CA GLN A 309 3.56 12.35 -26.31
C GLN A 309 4.92 12.55 -25.62
N ALA A 310 5.20 13.76 -25.14
CA ALA A 310 6.45 14.07 -24.42
C ALA A 310 6.53 13.39 -23.05
N GLU A 311 5.39 13.22 -22.38
CA GLU A 311 5.26 12.66 -21.03
C GLU A 311 4.91 11.16 -21.04
N LYS A 312 4.46 10.65 -22.19
CA LYS A 312 4.05 9.26 -22.35
C LYS A 312 5.15 8.25 -21.97
N PRO A 313 4.90 7.36 -20.99
CA PRO A 313 5.86 6.33 -20.60
C PRO A 313 5.87 5.20 -21.63
N ASN A 314 7.06 4.65 -21.90
CA ASN A 314 7.17 3.37 -22.59
C ASN A 314 6.88 2.25 -21.59
N LEU A 315 5.74 1.56 -21.75
CA LEU A 315 5.34 0.43 -20.89
C LEU A 315 6.12 -0.88 -21.21
N GLN A 316 6.93 -0.88 -22.28
CA GLN A 316 7.80 -1.98 -22.67
C GLN A 316 9.22 -1.45 -22.97
N PRO A 317 9.94 -0.93 -21.96
CA PRO A 317 11.34 -0.57 -22.12
C PRO A 317 12.22 -1.79 -22.37
N ASP A 318 13.48 -1.56 -22.73
CA ASP A 318 14.48 -2.63 -22.64
C ASP A 318 14.70 -3.02 -21.18
N TRP A 319 14.12 -4.14 -20.76
CA TRP A 319 14.17 -4.65 -19.39
C TRP A 319 15.58 -5.00 -18.89
N GLN A 320 16.56 -5.08 -19.79
CA GLN A 320 17.97 -5.31 -19.45
C GLN A 320 18.72 -4.01 -19.12
N GLN A 321 18.17 -2.85 -19.49
CA GLN A 321 18.80 -1.54 -19.28
C GLN A 321 18.23 -0.83 -18.04
N TYR A 322 18.92 -0.97 -16.91
CA TYR A 322 18.52 -0.36 -15.62
C TYR A 322 18.08 1.11 -15.74
N GLY A 323 18.91 1.96 -16.37
CA GLY A 323 18.63 3.40 -16.46
C GLY A 323 17.42 3.73 -17.33
N GLU A 324 17.11 2.92 -18.34
CA GLU A 324 15.90 3.09 -19.14
C GLU A 324 14.67 2.69 -18.31
N VAL A 325 14.71 1.53 -17.66
CA VAL A 325 13.61 1.04 -16.82
C VAL A 325 13.30 2.02 -15.68
N GLU A 326 14.33 2.54 -15.00
CA GLU A 326 14.17 3.51 -13.93
C GLU A 326 13.53 4.82 -14.42
N ASN A 327 13.97 5.33 -15.57
CA ASN A 327 13.41 6.55 -16.16
C ASN A 327 11.94 6.34 -16.58
N GLN A 328 11.61 5.21 -17.21
CA GLN A 328 10.22 4.90 -17.57
C GLN A 328 9.33 4.66 -16.35
N CYS A 329 9.86 4.04 -15.29
CA CYS A 329 9.19 3.93 -14.00
C CYS A 329 8.86 5.32 -13.44
N ARG A 330 9.82 6.25 -13.45
CA ARG A 330 9.60 7.63 -12.98
C ARG A 330 8.53 8.35 -13.79
N ARG A 331 8.56 8.23 -15.12
CA ARG A 331 7.53 8.80 -16.01
C ARG A 331 6.16 8.22 -15.71
N LEU A 332 6.06 6.90 -15.58
CA LEU A 332 4.82 6.21 -15.23
C LEU A 332 4.29 6.67 -13.87
N LYS A 333 5.16 6.81 -12.85
CA LYS A 333 4.79 7.34 -11.54
C LYS A 333 4.20 8.75 -11.62
N LEU A 334 4.82 9.64 -12.41
CA LEU A 334 4.35 10.99 -12.62
C LEU A 334 3.01 11.02 -13.35
N VAL A 335 2.86 10.23 -14.41
CA VAL A 335 1.60 10.09 -15.15
C VAL A 335 0.50 9.58 -14.23
N LEU A 336 0.71 8.49 -13.49
CA LEU A 336 -0.29 7.98 -12.54
C LEU A 336 -0.64 9.01 -11.46
N LYS A 337 0.34 9.79 -10.98
CA LYS A 337 0.11 10.88 -10.01
C LYS A 337 -0.67 12.05 -10.62
N GLY A 338 -0.38 12.44 -11.86
CA GLY A 338 -1.09 13.49 -12.62
C GLY A 338 -2.50 13.05 -13.03
N LEU A 339 -2.65 11.74 -13.20
CA LEU A 339 -3.93 11.07 -13.28
C LEU A 339 -4.64 11.00 -11.90
N GLY A 340 -4.02 11.40 -10.80
CA GLY A 340 -4.69 11.46 -9.50
C GLY A 340 -4.86 10.11 -8.80
N PHE A 341 -4.15 9.06 -9.25
CA PHE A 341 -4.04 7.84 -8.46
C PHE A 341 -3.31 8.11 -7.15
N ASN A 342 -3.85 7.54 -6.08
CA ASN A 342 -3.26 7.60 -4.77
C ASN A 342 -2.01 6.71 -4.69
N ARG A 343 -1.31 6.75 -3.55
CA ARG A 343 -0.05 6.00 -3.41
C ARG A 343 -0.20 4.49 -3.54
N PHE A 344 -1.33 3.91 -3.15
CA PHE A 344 -1.53 2.46 -3.16
C PHE A 344 -1.71 1.96 -4.59
N ASP A 345 -2.66 2.56 -5.31
CA ASP A 345 -2.92 2.22 -6.72
C ASP A 345 -1.69 2.46 -7.59
N ARG A 346 -1.01 3.59 -7.38
CA ARG A 346 0.24 3.92 -8.08
C ARG A 346 1.32 2.89 -7.81
N ASN A 347 1.58 2.56 -6.54
CA ASN A 347 2.66 1.64 -6.19
C ASN A 347 2.37 0.19 -6.58
N ALA A 348 1.10 -0.24 -6.65
CA ALA A 348 0.76 -1.53 -7.21
C ALA A 348 1.14 -1.61 -8.71
N VAL A 349 0.78 -0.59 -9.50
CA VAL A 349 1.16 -0.55 -10.93
C VAL A 349 2.68 -0.50 -11.11
N LEU A 350 3.38 0.32 -10.32
CA LEU A 350 4.85 0.43 -10.39
C LEU A 350 5.55 -0.87 -10.02
N TYR A 351 5.09 -1.57 -8.96
CA TYR A 351 5.62 -2.87 -8.57
C TYR A 351 5.54 -3.88 -9.72
N TYR A 352 4.36 -4.01 -10.33
CA TYR A 352 4.16 -4.98 -11.41
C TYR A 352 4.84 -4.56 -12.72
N PHE A 353 5.01 -3.25 -12.96
CA PHE A 353 5.84 -2.74 -14.04
C PHE A 353 7.30 -3.17 -13.86
N LEU A 354 7.88 -2.92 -12.68
CA LEU A 354 9.26 -3.26 -12.38
C LEU A 354 9.50 -4.78 -12.29
N SER A 355 8.47 -5.58 -11.98
CA SER A 355 8.54 -7.05 -11.89
C SER A 355 9.06 -7.75 -13.15
N LYS A 356 9.02 -7.08 -14.31
CA LYS A 356 9.56 -7.58 -15.58
C LYS A 356 11.08 -7.45 -15.67
N SER A 357 11.69 -6.52 -14.92
CA SER A 357 13.14 -6.32 -14.87
C SER A 357 13.84 -7.39 -14.03
N THR A 358 14.99 -7.86 -14.51
CA THR A 358 15.89 -8.75 -13.74
C THR A 358 16.49 -8.04 -12.54
N ASP A 359 16.80 -6.74 -12.66
CA ASP A 359 17.35 -5.93 -11.58
C ASP A 359 16.36 -5.78 -10.42
N TRP A 360 15.07 -5.61 -10.70
CA TRP A 360 14.03 -5.59 -9.66
C TRP A 360 13.92 -6.91 -8.90
N LYS A 361 14.02 -8.05 -9.61
CA LYS A 361 14.00 -9.38 -8.97
C LYS A 361 15.25 -9.62 -8.12
N ASN A 362 16.40 -9.10 -8.57
CA ASN A 362 17.65 -9.18 -7.83
C ASN A 362 17.65 -8.26 -6.61
N PHE A 363 17.01 -7.09 -6.70
CA PHE A 363 16.82 -6.19 -5.57
C PHE A 363 15.90 -6.81 -4.49
N ASN A 364 14.81 -7.45 -4.91
CA ASN A 364 13.86 -8.13 -4.01
C ASN A 364 14.24 -9.60 -3.75
N ILE A 365 15.52 -9.84 -3.47
CA ILE A 365 16.05 -11.16 -3.15
C ILE A 365 15.58 -11.64 -1.77
N SER A 366 15.20 -12.91 -1.67
CA SER A 366 14.82 -13.50 -0.38
C SER A 366 16.04 -13.68 0.54
N PRO A 367 15.87 -13.60 1.88
CA PRO A 367 16.96 -13.82 2.82
C PRO A 367 17.65 -15.18 2.62
N GLN A 368 16.89 -16.23 2.33
CA GLN A 368 17.42 -17.57 2.07
C GLN A 368 18.37 -17.56 0.87
N LYS A 369 17.98 -16.92 -0.24
CA LYS A 369 18.78 -16.86 -1.47
C LYS A 369 20.02 -15.98 -1.28
N ALA A 370 19.89 -14.84 -0.57
CA ALA A 370 21.02 -13.96 -0.26
C ALA A 370 22.10 -14.63 0.62
N MET A 371 21.70 -15.60 1.44
CA MET A 371 22.63 -16.36 2.31
C MET A 371 23.30 -17.54 1.61
N THR A 372 22.93 -17.88 0.37
CA THR A 372 23.59 -18.94 -0.42
C THR A 372 25.00 -18.52 -0.84
N ASP A 373 25.93 -19.48 -0.95
CA ASP A 373 27.31 -19.17 -1.37
C ASP A 373 27.47 -18.89 -2.86
N ALA A 374 26.44 -19.18 -3.65
CA ALA A 374 26.37 -18.81 -5.06
C ALA A 374 26.42 -17.29 -5.28
N ILE A 375 26.03 -16.47 -4.30
CA ILE A 375 26.00 -15.02 -4.42
C ILE A 375 27.10 -14.39 -3.56
N ARG A 376 28.09 -13.81 -4.24
CA ARG A 376 29.21 -13.11 -3.61
C ARG A 376 28.76 -11.75 -3.04
N PRO A 377 29.40 -11.23 -1.97
CA PRO A 377 29.06 -9.92 -1.39
C PRO A 377 29.03 -8.78 -2.39
N ARG A 378 30.04 -8.72 -3.27
CA ARG A 378 30.13 -7.69 -4.30
C ARG A 378 28.92 -7.70 -5.24
N VAL A 379 28.33 -8.87 -5.47
CA VAL A 379 27.11 -9.02 -6.28
C VAL A 379 25.87 -8.55 -5.50
N LEU A 380 25.80 -8.83 -4.19
CA LEU A 380 24.74 -8.29 -3.32
C LEU A 380 24.79 -6.76 -3.25
N GLU A 381 25.98 -6.16 -3.16
CA GLU A 381 26.16 -4.71 -3.21
C GLU A 381 25.69 -4.13 -4.55
N GLN A 382 26.00 -4.81 -5.66
CA GLN A 382 25.48 -4.44 -6.98
C GLN A 382 23.95 -4.50 -7.04
N TYR A 383 23.33 -5.54 -6.47
CA TYR A 383 21.88 -5.63 -6.40
C TYR A 383 21.28 -4.50 -5.57
N ARG A 384 21.85 -4.21 -4.40
CA ARG A 384 21.44 -3.09 -3.55
C ARG A 384 21.60 -1.74 -4.24
N SER A 385 22.64 -1.55 -5.05
CA SER A 385 22.87 -0.29 -5.78
C SER A 385 21.84 0.01 -6.87
N LYS A 386 21.07 -1.00 -7.29
CA LYS A 386 20.00 -0.89 -8.27
C LYS A 386 18.64 -0.84 -7.56
N ASP A 387 18.52 0.12 -6.66
CA ASP A 387 17.34 0.33 -5.81
C ASP A 387 16.25 1.16 -6.48
N PHE A 388 16.36 1.51 -7.77
CA PHE A 388 15.37 2.33 -8.46
C PHE A 388 15.05 3.66 -7.74
N SER A 389 16.00 4.22 -6.98
CA SER A 389 15.84 5.48 -6.25
C SER A 389 15.52 6.69 -7.13
N GLY A 390 15.81 6.63 -8.44
CA GLY A 390 15.35 7.62 -9.41
C GLY A 390 13.83 7.60 -9.66
N CYS A 391 13.15 6.51 -9.32
CA CYS A 391 11.69 6.33 -9.43
C CYS A 391 11.00 6.26 -8.06
N LEU A 392 11.51 5.43 -7.15
CA LEU A 392 10.87 5.06 -5.89
C LEU A 392 11.54 5.75 -4.70
N ALA A 393 10.73 6.23 -3.76
CA ALA A 393 11.16 6.75 -2.47
C ALA A 393 10.94 5.70 -1.37
N SER A 394 11.52 5.90 -0.18
CA SER A 394 11.37 4.98 0.96
C SER A 394 9.89 4.74 1.34
N GLU A 395 9.05 5.76 1.20
CA GLU A 395 7.61 5.69 1.41
C GLU A 395 6.88 4.77 0.41
N ASP A 396 7.38 4.65 -0.81
CA ASP A 396 6.81 3.75 -1.82
C ASP A 396 7.09 2.29 -1.46
N TYR A 397 8.30 1.97 -0.99
CA TYR A 397 8.63 0.64 -0.46
C TYR A 397 7.74 0.26 0.71
N ALA A 398 7.55 1.18 1.67
CA ALA A 398 6.67 0.96 2.80
C ALA A 398 5.21 0.73 2.36
N ALA A 399 4.72 1.50 1.38
CA ALA A 399 3.39 1.29 0.81
C ALA A 399 3.28 -0.08 0.14
N MET A 400 4.26 -0.49 -0.67
CA MET A 400 4.29 -1.82 -1.30
C MET A 400 4.29 -2.95 -0.27
N GLN A 401 5.08 -2.85 0.80
CA GLN A 401 5.09 -3.82 1.90
C GLN A 401 3.74 -3.90 2.61
N SER A 402 3.08 -2.76 2.85
CA SER A 402 1.74 -2.74 3.47
C SER A 402 0.68 -3.44 2.62
N MET A 403 0.84 -3.44 1.29
CA MET A 403 -0.01 -4.16 0.33
C MET A 403 0.41 -5.62 0.12
N ARG A 404 1.24 -6.18 1.01
CA ARG A 404 1.74 -7.56 0.97
C ARG A 404 2.59 -7.91 -0.25
N LEU A 405 3.17 -6.91 -0.91
CA LEU A 405 4.08 -7.14 -2.02
C LEU A 405 5.48 -7.48 -1.48
N PRO A 406 6.15 -8.52 -2.01
CA PRO A 406 7.48 -8.91 -1.56
C PRO A 406 8.52 -7.92 -2.07
N VAL A 407 8.80 -6.89 -1.27
CA VAL A 407 9.85 -5.91 -1.54
C VAL A 407 10.79 -5.76 -0.36
N ASN A 408 12.08 -5.58 -0.64
CA ASN A 408 13.09 -5.31 0.37
C ASN A 408 13.18 -3.80 0.63
N SER A 409 12.97 -3.39 1.87
CA SER A 409 13.26 -2.03 2.34
C SER A 409 14.77 -1.84 2.59
N LEU A 410 15.18 -0.60 2.86
CA LEU A 410 16.55 -0.31 3.30
C LEU A 410 16.92 -1.08 4.58
N GLN A 411 15.98 -1.21 5.51
CA GLN A 411 16.18 -1.95 6.75
C GLN A 411 16.35 -3.46 6.52
N ASP A 412 15.61 -4.02 5.56
CA ASP A 412 15.77 -5.42 5.14
C ASP A 412 17.17 -5.63 4.55
N TRP A 413 17.62 -4.72 3.69
CA TRP A 413 18.97 -4.75 3.12
C TRP A 413 20.09 -4.62 4.16
N ASP A 414 19.91 -3.78 5.18
CA ASP A 414 20.88 -3.67 6.27
C ASP A 414 20.94 -4.96 7.09
N SER A 415 19.78 -5.58 7.34
CA SER A 415 19.69 -6.88 8.02
C SER A 415 20.35 -8.01 7.21
N LEU A 416 20.15 -8.02 5.89
CA LEU A 416 20.79 -8.98 4.96
C LEU A 416 22.31 -8.78 4.93
N THR A 417 22.77 -7.54 4.85
CA THR A 417 24.19 -7.19 4.81
C THR A 417 24.88 -7.60 6.11
N SER A 418 24.30 -7.26 7.27
CA SER A 418 24.82 -7.65 8.58
C SER A 418 24.87 -9.18 8.76
N SER A 419 23.81 -9.88 8.35
CA SER A 419 23.78 -11.36 8.41
C SER A 419 24.85 -11.99 7.50
N ARG A 420 25.07 -11.43 6.31
CA ARG A 420 26.12 -11.90 5.39
C ARG A 420 27.51 -11.63 5.94
N GLN A 421 27.78 -10.43 6.44
CA GLN A 421 29.05 -10.07 7.07
C GLN A 421 29.35 -10.97 8.26
N LYS A 422 28.35 -11.31 9.07
CA LYS A 422 28.50 -12.26 10.18
C LYS A 422 28.88 -13.66 9.70
N LYS A 423 28.24 -14.15 8.62
CA LYS A 423 28.61 -15.42 7.96
C LYS A 423 30.05 -15.39 7.48
N GLU A 424 30.48 -14.30 6.84
CA GLU A 424 31.85 -14.18 6.30
C GLU A 424 32.91 -13.96 7.37
N GLY A 425 32.62 -13.23 8.44
CA GLY A 425 33.52 -13.09 9.59
C GLY A 425 33.82 -14.45 10.23
N VAL A 426 32.79 -15.29 10.36
CA VAL A 426 32.93 -16.69 10.82
C VAL A 426 33.80 -17.50 9.85
N ILE A 427 33.47 -17.49 8.56
CA ILE A 427 34.16 -18.31 7.56
C ILE A 427 35.63 -17.87 7.39
N SER A 428 35.89 -16.56 7.29
CA SER A 428 37.22 -16.01 7.04
C SER A 428 38.23 -16.30 8.16
N SER A 429 37.79 -16.30 9.42
CA SER A 429 38.62 -16.64 10.58
C SER A 429 39.13 -18.09 10.49
N VAL A 430 38.20 -19.04 10.31
CA VAL A 430 38.50 -20.47 10.16
C VAL A 430 39.40 -20.73 8.96
N GLN A 431 39.16 -20.03 7.84
CA GLN A 431 39.96 -20.21 6.63
C GLN A 431 41.36 -19.63 6.73
N SER A 432 41.53 -18.48 7.38
CA SER A 432 42.85 -17.88 7.59
C SER A 432 43.73 -18.84 8.41
N VAL A 433 43.23 -19.31 9.56
CA VAL A 433 43.93 -20.25 10.42
C VAL A 433 44.16 -21.60 9.72
N GLY A 434 43.14 -22.10 9.02
CA GLY A 434 43.26 -23.36 8.29
C GLY A 434 44.25 -23.32 7.12
N ARG A 435 44.36 -22.19 6.39
CA ARG A 435 45.39 -22.06 5.34
C ARG A 435 46.79 -22.09 5.93
N GLN A 436 46.99 -21.44 7.06
CA GLN A 436 48.27 -21.48 7.79
C GLN A 436 48.57 -22.91 8.28
N LEU A 437 47.55 -23.62 8.79
CA LEU A 437 47.67 -25.03 9.18
C LEU A 437 48.07 -25.92 8.00
N VAL A 438 47.35 -25.89 6.87
CA VAL A 438 47.67 -26.72 5.70
C VAL A 438 49.04 -26.39 5.13
N THR A 439 49.41 -25.11 5.10
CA THR A 439 50.75 -24.67 4.66
C THR A 439 51.84 -25.25 5.57
N ALA A 440 51.65 -25.18 6.89
CA ALA A 440 52.58 -25.76 7.85
C ALA A 440 52.69 -27.28 7.69
N LEU A 441 51.56 -27.98 7.54
CA LEU A 441 51.52 -29.44 7.42
C LEU A 441 52.06 -29.97 6.08
N SER A 442 52.04 -29.17 5.02
CA SER A 442 52.54 -29.58 3.69
C SER A 442 54.05 -29.42 3.55
N HIS A 443 54.75 -28.91 4.56
CA HIS A 443 56.19 -28.72 4.51
C HIS A 443 56.93 -30.08 4.57
N PRO A 444 57.98 -30.32 3.76
CA PRO A 444 58.67 -31.61 3.75
C PRO A 444 59.52 -31.90 4.99
N GLU A 445 59.94 -30.85 5.72
CA GLU A 445 60.83 -30.95 6.88
C GLU A 445 60.07 -30.82 8.22
N ASN A 446 60.18 -31.83 9.09
CA ASN A 446 59.46 -31.89 10.38
C ASN A 446 59.78 -30.71 11.32
N GLU A 447 61.01 -30.22 11.33
CA GLU A 447 61.41 -29.09 12.18
C GLU A 447 60.66 -27.80 11.77
N GLU A 448 60.50 -27.59 10.47
CA GLU A 448 59.81 -26.42 9.94
C GLU A 448 58.29 -26.55 10.10
N ILE A 449 57.73 -27.76 10.00
CA ILE A 449 56.33 -28.04 10.39
C ILE A 449 56.11 -27.60 11.85
N SER A 450 56.99 -28.04 12.77
CA SER A 450 56.90 -27.70 14.20
C SER A 450 56.99 -26.20 14.45
N ARG A 451 57.94 -25.52 13.80
CA ARG A 451 58.15 -24.08 13.92
C ARG A 451 56.94 -23.27 13.46
N GLN A 452 56.32 -23.67 12.34
CA GLN A 452 55.15 -22.99 11.79
C GLN A 452 53.88 -23.30 12.59
N LEU A 453 53.75 -24.50 13.17
CA LEU A 453 52.64 -24.86 14.05
C LEU A 453 52.70 -24.19 15.42
N TYR A 454 53.89 -23.99 16.00
CA TYR A 454 54.06 -23.43 17.34
C TYR A 454 53.25 -22.15 17.61
N PRO A 455 53.25 -21.11 16.74
CA PRO A 455 52.41 -19.93 16.94
C PRO A 455 50.91 -20.15 16.66
N LEU A 456 50.54 -21.23 15.94
CA LEU A 456 49.17 -21.52 15.52
C LEU A 456 48.37 -22.30 16.55
N VAL A 457 49.03 -23.06 17.42
CA VAL A 457 48.37 -23.93 18.39
C VAL A 457 48.48 -23.41 19.82
N SER A 458 47.43 -23.62 20.62
CA SER A 458 47.44 -23.28 22.05
C SER A 458 46.46 -24.16 22.82
N THR A 459 46.77 -24.51 24.08
CA THR A 459 45.76 -25.03 25.02
C THR A 459 45.51 -24.05 26.16
N GLU A 460 44.36 -24.18 26.83
CA GLU A 460 44.05 -23.38 28.03
C GLU A 460 44.97 -23.71 29.21
N LYS A 461 45.46 -24.96 29.30
CA LYS A 461 46.26 -25.45 30.43
C LYS A 461 47.76 -25.20 30.25
N ASP A 462 48.31 -25.45 29.06
CA ASP A 462 49.77 -25.46 28.82
C ASP A 462 50.25 -24.33 27.90
N GLY A 463 49.35 -23.44 27.45
CA GLY A 463 49.69 -22.24 26.69
C GLY A 463 50.07 -22.51 25.22
N ASN A 464 50.84 -21.58 24.63
CA ASN A 464 51.21 -21.61 23.21
C ASN A 464 52.09 -22.82 22.88
N GLY A 465 51.88 -23.42 21.71
CA GLY A 465 52.71 -24.53 21.21
C GLY A 465 52.22 -25.92 21.63
N THR A 466 51.10 -26.01 22.35
CA THR A 466 50.40 -27.26 22.66
C THR A 466 48.98 -27.27 22.09
N VAL A 467 48.40 -28.44 21.86
CA VAL A 467 47.03 -28.62 21.35
C VAL A 467 46.40 -29.90 21.89
N LEU A 468 45.08 -29.90 22.09
CA LEU A 468 44.34 -31.13 22.35
C LEU A 468 44.16 -31.92 21.04
N LEU A 469 44.74 -33.12 20.96
CA LEU A 469 44.56 -34.04 19.84
C LEU A 469 43.59 -35.17 20.21
N GLN A 470 42.57 -35.33 19.38
CA GLN A 470 41.58 -36.41 19.45
C GLN A 470 41.74 -37.34 18.26
N ASN A 471 41.60 -38.65 18.50
CA ASN A 471 41.69 -39.66 17.46
C ASN A 471 40.40 -40.46 17.35
N HIS A 472 39.69 -40.25 16.24
CA HIS A 472 38.50 -41.02 15.85
C HIS A 472 38.72 -41.78 14.52
N LEU A 473 39.95 -41.81 14.00
CA LEU A 473 40.33 -42.58 12.82
C LEU A 473 40.58 -44.08 13.14
N GLY A 474 40.42 -44.51 14.40
CA GLY A 474 40.69 -45.88 14.85
C GLY A 474 42.11 -46.05 15.40
N ASN A 475 42.44 -47.27 15.84
CA ASN A 475 43.74 -47.56 16.45
C ASN A 475 44.82 -47.81 15.39
N PHE A 476 45.50 -46.75 14.96
CA PHE A 476 46.69 -46.81 14.10
C PHE A 476 48.01 -46.72 14.90
N GLY A 477 47.95 -46.86 16.23
CA GLY A 477 49.11 -46.76 17.10
C GLY A 477 49.53 -45.33 17.43
N LEU A 478 48.59 -44.38 17.51
CA LEU A 478 48.89 -43.01 17.93
C LEU A 478 49.49 -42.98 19.34
N GLU A 479 49.00 -43.85 20.21
CA GLU A 479 49.40 -43.99 21.60
C GLU A 479 50.84 -44.51 21.72
N SER A 480 51.24 -45.45 20.85
CA SER A 480 52.60 -45.99 20.82
C SER A 480 53.61 -45.02 20.20
N LEU A 481 53.16 -44.17 19.26
CA LEU A 481 53.98 -43.11 18.66
C LEU A 481 54.27 -41.97 19.64
N LEU A 482 53.31 -41.61 20.49
CA LEU A 482 53.43 -40.44 21.37
C LEU A 482 53.92 -40.77 22.78
N GLN A 483 53.67 -41.98 23.29
CA GLN A 483 54.00 -42.40 24.66
C GLN A 483 53.51 -41.41 25.74
N LEU A 484 52.32 -40.83 25.55
CA LEU A 484 51.73 -39.83 26.44
C LEU A 484 50.53 -40.39 27.22
N PRO A 485 50.26 -39.86 28.43
CA PRO A 485 49.04 -40.20 29.16
C PRO A 485 47.81 -39.68 28.41
N ILE A 486 46.84 -40.57 28.20
CA ILE A 486 45.55 -40.25 27.57
C ILE A 486 44.62 -39.67 28.63
N ILE A 487 43.97 -38.56 28.33
CA ILE A 487 42.87 -38.01 29.12
C ILE A 487 41.61 -38.78 28.72
N PRO A 488 40.97 -39.53 29.65
CA PRO A 488 39.76 -40.29 29.33
C PRO A 488 38.69 -39.40 28.69
N ASP A 489 38.10 -39.88 27.59
CA ASP A 489 37.04 -39.21 26.81
C ASP A 489 37.38 -37.85 26.18
N GLU A 490 38.59 -37.29 26.41
CA GLU A 490 38.99 -35.97 25.89
C GLU A 490 40.11 -36.02 24.85
N GLY A 491 41.05 -36.99 24.91
CA GLY A 491 42.17 -37.13 23.98
C GLY A 491 43.55 -36.97 24.63
N VAL A 492 44.53 -36.46 23.88
CA VAL A 492 45.92 -36.29 24.34
C VAL A 492 46.39 -34.86 24.06
N VAL A 493 46.99 -34.19 25.04
CA VAL A 493 47.63 -32.88 24.83
C VAL A 493 49.03 -33.11 24.25
N ILE A 494 49.29 -32.54 23.07
CA ILE A 494 50.56 -32.70 22.36
C ILE A 494 51.18 -31.35 22.02
N SER A 495 52.51 -31.32 21.95
CA SER A 495 53.26 -30.17 21.42
C SER A 495 53.22 -30.11 19.88
N ALA A 496 53.51 -28.95 19.32
CA ALA A 496 53.67 -28.76 17.88
C ALA A 496 54.70 -29.73 17.25
N ALA A 497 55.78 -30.04 17.96
CA ALA A 497 56.79 -31.02 17.51
C ALA A 497 56.23 -32.45 17.50
N GLN A 498 55.48 -32.84 18.53
CA GLN A 498 54.80 -34.14 18.56
C GLN A 498 53.75 -34.25 17.47
N PHE A 499 53.00 -33.18 17.18
CA PHE A 499 52.04 -33.18 16.09
C PHE A 499 52.71 -33.34 14.72
N ALA A 500 53.85 -32.67 14.49
CA ALA A 500 54.65 -32.87 13.27
C ALA A 500 55.08 -34.34 13.11
N THR A 501 55.51 -35.00 14.19
CA THR A 501 55.85 -36.44 14.18
C THR A 501 54.66 -37.33 13.83
N VAL A 502 53.44 -37.00 14.30
CA VAL A 502 52.23 -37.74 13.95
C VAL A 502 51.93 -37.64 12.46
N ILE A 503 52.01 -36.43 11.89
CA ILE A 503 51.76 -36.19 10.46
C ILE A 503 52.80 -36.89 9.58
N ALA A 504 54.07 -36.84 9.98
CA ALA A 504 55.13 -37.60 9.31
C ALA A 504 54.90 -39.13 9.39
N GLY A 505 54.44 -39.62 10.55
CA GLY A 505 54.12 -41.03 10.76
C GLY A 505 52.95 -41.55 9.92
N LEU A 506 51.94 -40.70 9.67
CA LEU A 506 50.81 -41.00 8.78
C LEU A 506 51.20 -41.01 7.29
N LYS A 507 52.37 -40.50 6.93
CA LYS A 507 52.85 -40.41 5.55
C LYS A 507 51.83 -39.75 4.62
N VAL A 508 51.30 -38.60 5.03
CA VAL A 508 50.34 -37.83 4.22
C VAL A 508 50.95 -37.46 2.85
N ASP A 509 50.20 -37.67 1.78
CA ASP A 509 50.56 -37.29 0.41
C ASP A 509 50.08 -35.89 0.06
N SER A 510 48.81 -35.60 0.32
CA SER A 510 48.19 -34.33 -0.03
C SER A 510 47.05 -33.95 0.90
N PHE A 511 46.82 -32.64 1.04
CA PHE A 511 45.70 -32.06 1.78
C PHE A 511 44.73 -31.38 0.81
N SER A 512 43.43 -31.41 1.13
CA SER A 512 42.44 -30.58 0.45
C SER A 512 42.56 -29.11 0.90
N CYS A 513 41.87 -28.21 0.19
CA CYS A 513 41.62 -26.89 0.73
C CYS A 513 40.74 -26.95 1.99
N VAL A 514 40.81 -25.90 2.81
CA VAL A 514 40.10 -25.82 4.11
C VAL A 514 38.65 -25.40 3.91
N ARG A 515 37.73 -26.13 4.54
CA ARG A 515 36.30 -25.80 4.57
C ARG A 515 35.83 -25.59 6.01
N PRO A 516 34.95 -24.61 6.29
CA PRO A 516 34.27 -24.55 7.58
C PRO A 516 33.37 -25.78 7.74
N ALA A 517 33.31 -26.33 8.94
CA ALA A 517 32.40 -27.42 9.26
C ALA A 517 30.95 -26.92 9.20
N LEU A 518 30.04 -27.75 8.67
CA LEU A 518 28.61 -27.46 8.68
C LEU A 518 27.89 -28.35 9.71
N GLU A 519 26.88 -27.79 10.35
CA GLU A 519 25.89 -28.52 11.14
C GLU A 519 24.50 -28.06 10.70
N GLN A 520 23.66 -28.99 10.23
CA GLN A 520 22.33 -28.69 9.68
C GLN A 520 22.36 -27.58 8.60
N GLY A 521 23.39 -27.57 7.75
CA GLY A 521 23.57 -26.59 6.67
C GLY A 521 24.06 -25.21 7.11
N LYS A 522 24.40 -25.00 8.39
CA LYS A 522 24.96 -23.75 8.91
C LYS A 522 26.45 -23.90 9.23
N PRO A 523 27.30 -22.93 8.86
CA PRO A 523 28.72 -22.98 9.21
C PRO A 523 28.91 -22.80 10.72
N LEU A 524 29.72 -23.67 11.30
CA LEU A 524 30.14 -23.58 12.68
C LEU A 524 31.18 -22.46 12.83
N ALA A 525 30.99 -21.63 13.86
CA ALA A 525 31.73 -20.37 14.03
C ALA A 525 33.27 -20.53 14.05
N ASN A 526 33.72 -21.66 14.57
CA ASN A 526 35.10 -21.86 15.00
C ASN A 526 35.68 -23.20 14.52
N ILE A 527 34.95 -23.99 13.73
CA ILE A 527 35.37 -25.34 13.37
C ILE A 527 35.64 -25.40 11.87
N GLY A 528 36.84 -25.85 11.52
CA GLY A 528 37.23 -26.13 10.14
C GLY A 528 37.57 -27.60 9.93
N ILE A 529 37.52 -28.03 8.68
CA ILE A 529 37.83 -29.39 8.25
C ILE A 529 38.76 -29.31 7.04
N VAL A 530 39.77 -30.16 7.06
CA VAL A 530 40.69 -30.44 5.95
C VAL A 530 40.67 -31.94 5.71
N LEU A 531 40.53 -32.35 4.46
CA LEU A 531 40.72 -33.75 4.09
C LEU A 531 42.18 -34.01 3.76
N PHE A 532 42.65 -35.22 3.98
CA PHE A 532 44.00 -35.63 3.63
C PHE A 532 44.01 -37.05 3.06
N VAL A 533 44.95 -37.30 2.16
CA VAL A 533 45.18 -38.60 1.52
C VAL A 533 46.58 -39.07 1.90
N ASP A 534 46.70 -40.33 2.32
CA ASP A 534 47.96 -40.93 2.76
C ASP A 534 48.68 -41.67 1.61
N LYS A 535 50.00 -41.85 1.74
CA LYS A 535 50.82 -42.60 0.78
C LYS A 535 50.69 -44.12 0.99
N PRO A 536 50.91 -44.93 -0.07
CA PRO A 536 51.04 -46.38 0.07
C PRO A 536 52.08 -46.77 1.13
N GLY A 537 51.72 -47.69 2.03
CA GLY A 537 52.56 -48.09 3.17
C GLY A 537 52.47 -47.17 4.39
N SER A 538 51.45 -46.29 4.46
CA SER A 538 51.00 -45.64 5.69
C SER A 538 50.45 -46.67 6.69
N PRO A 539 50.52 -46.43 8.02
CA PRO A 539 49.77 -47.19 9.02
C PRO A 539 48.26 -47.30 8.72
N ARG A 540 47.75 -46.41 7.88
CA ARG A 540 46.37 -46.41 7.38
C ARG A 540 46.43 -46.17 5.86
N GLU A 541 46.10 -47.18 5.06
CA GLU A 541 46.15 -47.08 3.59
C GLU A 541 45.03 -46.20 2.97
N LYS A 542 44.19 -45.55 3.79
CA LYS A 542 43.08 -44.69 3.36
C LYS A 542 43.20 -43.32 4.02
N GLY A 543 42.82 -42.28 3.30
CA GLY A 543 42.78 -40.91 3.83
C GLY A 543 41.81 -40.70 5.01
N GLY A 544 41.74 -39.44 5.44
CA GLY A 544 40.93 -39.01 6.57
C GLY A 544 40.54 -37.54 6.52
N ALA A 545 39.82 -37.10 7.56
CA ALA A 545 39.52 -35.70 7.80
C ALA A 545 40.24 -35.24 9.07
N LEU A 546 40.82 -34.05 9.04
CA LEU A 546 41.35 -33.32 10.17
C LEU A 546 40.39 -32.17 10.48
N GLU A 547 39.62 -32.31 11.55
CA GLU A 547 38.81 -31.25 12.13
C GLU A 547 39.68 -30.42 13.08
N PHE A 548 39.56 -29.09 13.02
CA PHE A 548 40.26 -28.19 13.92
C PHE A 548 39.31 -27.14 14.48
N GLU A 549 39.50 -26.77 15.74
CA GLU A 549 38.72 -25.76 16.43
C GLU A 549 39.59 -24.55 16.77
N VAL A 550 39.05 -23.35 16.49
CA VAL A 550 39.75 -22.08 16.62
C VAL A 550 39.14 -21.26 17.76
N ALA A 551 39.97 -20.83 18.70
CA ALA A 551 39.62 -19.81 19.67
C ALA A 551 40.70 -18.73 19.70
N GLN A 552 40.27 -17.46 19.70
CA GLN A 552 41.17 -16.29 19.75
C GLN A 552 42.25 -16.31 18.65
N GLY A 553 41.91 -16.83 17.46
CA GLY A 553 42.83 -16.91 16.32
C GLY A 553 43.85 -18.05 16.38
N LYS A 554 43.74 -18.97 17.34
CA LYS A 554 44.61 -20.15 17.49
C LYS A 554 43.81 -21.44 17.51
N ILE A 555 44.45 -22.53 17.10
CA ILE A 555 43.89 -23.87 17.14
C ILE A 555 43.99 -24.40 18.57
N ILE A 556 42.84 -24.69 19.17
CA ILE A 556 42.74 -25.24 20.53
C ILE A 556 42.52 -26.75 20.56
N ARG A 557 41.94 -27.29 19.49
CA ARG A 557 41.62 -28.71 19.35
C ARG A 557 41.85 -29.17 17.92
N LEU A 558 42.39 -30.36 17.78
CA LEU A 558 42.54 -31.11 16.54
C LEU A 558 41.88 -32.46 16.74
N ALA A 559 41.10 -32.90 15.75
CA ALA A 559 40.48 -34.21 15.77
C ALA A 559 40.65 -34.89 14.42
N PHE A 560 41.26 -36.07 14.46
CA PHE A 560 41.28 -36.99 13.34
C PHE A 560 39.92 -37.68 13.23
N GLN A 561 39.23 -37.53 12.11
CA GLN A 561 37.85 -37.97 11.87
C GLN A 561 37.75 -38.85 10.63
N HIS A 562 36.86 -39.85 10.65
CA HIS A 562 36.56 -40.66 9.47
C HIS A 562 36.15 -39.76 8.28
N PRO A 563 36.53 -40.08 7.03
CA PRO A 563 36.16 -39.24 5.87
C PRO A 563 34.64 -39.10 5.64
N SER A 564 33.83 -40.01 6.18
CA SER A 564 32.35 -39.91 6.18
C SER A 564 31.77 -39.17 7.40
N TYR A 565 32.61 -38.65 8.30
CA TYR A 565 32.16 -37.87 9.45
C TYR A 565 31.47 -36.58 8.98
N ARG A 566 30.31 -36.27 9.57
CA ARG A 566 29.43 -35.13 9.20
C ARG A 566 28.95 -35.15 7.73
N ASP A 567 28.83 -36.32 7.10
CA ASP A 567 28.36 -36.50 5.71
C ASP A 567 29.02 -35.52 4.74
N PHE A 568 30.35 -35.47 4.77
CA PHE A 568 31.12 -34.48 4.03
C PHE A 568 30.87 -34.57 2.51
N GLU A 569 30.66 -35.77 1.97
CA GLU A 569 30.31 -35.97 0.55
C GLU A 569 28.99 -35.29 0.17
N HIS A 570 27.98 -35.43 1.02
CA HIS A 570 26.69 -34.75 0.83
C HIS A 570 26.87 -33.23 0.94
N THR A 571 27.70 -32.79 1.89
CA THR A 571 28.04 -31.37 2.05
C THR A 571 28.79 -30.78 0.84
N ILE A 572 29.68 -31.54 0.20
CA ILE A 572 30.33 -31.10 -1.05
C ILE A 572 29.33 -31.05 -2.20
N ALA A 573 28.41 -32.01 -2.28
CA ALA A 573 27.39 -32.03 -3.32
C ALA A 573 26.45 -30.81 -3.20
N ASP A 574 25.99 -30.49 -1.97
CA ASP A 574 25.09 -29.39 -1.70
C ASP A 574 25.79 -28.02 -1.74
N TYR A 575 27.04 -27.95 -1.31
CA TYR A 575 27.86 -26.73 -1.23
C TYR A 575 29.21 -26.93 -1.93
N PRO A 576 29.27 -26.98 -3.27
CA PRO A 576 30.51 -27.32 -3.99
C PRO A 576 31.63 -26.30 -3.78
N ASP A 577 31.30 -25.04 -3.52
CA ASP A 577 32.24 -23.97 -3.19
C ASP A 577 31.85 -23.34 -1.84
N LEU A 578 32.59 -23.70 -0.78
CA LEU A 578 32.34 -23.22 0.58
C LEU A 578 33.55 -22.41 1.05
N GLY A 579 33.36 -21.10 1.20
CA GLY A 579 34.42 -20.15 1.52
C GLY A 579 35.51 -20.01 0.44
N GLY A 580 35.23 -20.33 -0.83
CA GLY A 580 36.26 -20.30 -1.87
C GLY A 580 37.15 -21.56 -1.89
N CYS A 581 36.69 -22.64 -1.26
CA CYS A 581 37.32 -23.96 -1.34
C CYS A 581 36.40 -24.94 -2.08
N ARG A 582 36.85 -25.31 -3.27
CA ARG A 582 36.25 -26.34 -4.12
C ARG A 582 37.15 -27.57 -4.13
N ILE A 583 36.63 -28.70 -3.66
CA ILE A 583 37.34 -29.99 -3.65
C ILE A 583 36.91 -30.76 -4.89
N GLU A 584 37.87 -31.19 -5.70
CA GLU A 584 37.60 -31.90 -6.95
C GLU A 584 37.23 -33.35 -6.70
N ALA A 585 36.40 -33.92 -7.59
CA ALA A 585 35.97 -35.31 -7.50
C ALA A 585 37.15 -36.29 -7.49
N ASP A 586 38.22 -35.98 -8.22
CA ASP A 586 39.45 -36.79 -8.27
C ASP A 586 40.15 -36.87 -6.92
N PHE A 587 40.04 -35.84 -6.06
CA PHE A 587 40.55 -35.89 -4.69
C PHE A 587 39.69 -36.80 -3.81
N LEU A 588 38.35 -36.72 -3.94
CA LEU A 588 37.42 -37.54 -3.16
C LEU A 588 37.54 -39.02 -3.49
N ASN A 589 37.78 -39.36 -4.75
CA ASN A 589 38.00 -40.74 -5.19
C ASN A 589 39.25 -41.38 -4.54
N LYS A 590 40.22 -40.57 -4.06
CA LYS A 590 41.42 -41.05 -3.35
C LYS A 590 41.20 -41.27 -1.86
N LEU A 591 40.06 -40.86 -1.30
CA LEU A 591 39.75 -41.07 0.13
C LEU A 591 39.14 -42.45 0.42
N HIS A 592 38.70 -43.16 -0.62
CA HIS A 592 38.10 -44.51 -0.56
C HIS A 592 39.06 -45.57 -1.06
#